data_AF-Q03FJ3-F1
#
_entry.id   AF-Q03FJ3-F1
#
_cell.length_a   1.000
_cell.length_b   1.000
_cell.length_c   1.000
_cell.angle_alpha   90.00
_cell.angle_beta   90.00
_cell.angle_gamma   90.00
#
_symmetry.space_group_name_H-M   'P 1'
#
loop_
_entity.id
_entity.type
_entity.pdbx_description
1 polymer ?
#
loop_
_entity_poly.entity_id
_entity_poly.type
_entity_poly.pdbx_seq_one_letter_code
_entity_poly.pdbx_strand_id
1 'polypeptide(L)'
;MKAYFKTVHDITKIDIGEIDIYFSLGDIVVESKYNEKHGTKEIEIRGILDFNPIYSNLDLRRLIRPELLIIQGVISLFIDFPITVYDITSQIQSFTDIENFVENKFKKSTFKIEKKDYSNELELVLERIEDPKNKNLAVSVLDRWRKVLDFRKEDMFEKLYRDEELLGIFHILDLLSDIYVDDNTKIIVQSLGANSPNFSTKIKYLLSKEGITSEEEFDFVGVAIKCRNAIAHDRVVFQPVVNWPLAPFFNISESFIDVDILRCLTKKLIGNFFGINIWDNEYNEFAIKYLRPSVKNICEFIKKPSKYEIISIDDMDILNEKKHVITWESVYIRYLQNPKKIKIDKLGSALKSSFFNLELNSKNAYNIFNISVILIESNDSEIVDRCRENIECLLEKELIENNDLYEIIPEFDLHHVNYIKYKEIVLNKVRNNNTYFNLNDSMY
;
A
#
# COMPACT_ATOMS: atom_id res chain seq x y z
N MET A 1 6.87 -33.78 28.83
CA MET A 1 6.16 -34.82 28.06
C MET A 1 6.16 -34.39 26.60
N LYS A 2 6.03 -35.33 25.66
CA LYS A 2 5.91 -35.02 24.23
C LYS A 2 4.46 -35.09 23.80
N ALA A 3 4.03 -34.11 23.01
CA ALA A 3 2.74 -34.12 22.34
C ALA A 3 2.96 -34.11 20.83
N TYR A 4 2.14 -34.89 20.14
CA TYR A 4 2.13 -35.01 18.69
C TYR A 4 0.92 -34.29 18.16
N PHE A 5 1.08 -33.50 17.10
CA PHE A 5 -0.04 -32.78 16.50
C PHE A 5 0.03 -32.80 14.99
N LYS A 6 -1.14 -32.93 14.36
CA LYS A 6 -1.33 -32.79 12.92
C LYS A 6 -2.46 -31.81 12.66
N THR A 7 -2.25 -30.87 11.76
CA THR A 7 -3.29 -29.98 11.20
C THR A 7 -3.28 -30.08 9.69
N VAL A 8 -4.46 -30.02 9.10
CA VAL A 8 -4.66 -29.99 7.66
C VAL A 8 -5.31 -28.67 7.29
N HIS A 9 -4.67 -27.93 6.40
CA HIS A 9 -5.10 -26.65 5.89
C HIS A 9 -5.64 -26.78 4.48
N ASP A 10 -6.86 -26.29 4.27
CA ASP A 10 -7.47 -26.19 2.95
C ASP A 10 -7.10 -24.86 2.30
N ILE A 11 -6.42 -24.94 1.16
CA ILE A 11 -5.97 -23.80 0.37
C ILE A 11 -6.78 -23.61 -0.92
N THR A 12 -7.88 -24.36 -1.10
CA THR A 12 -8.72 -24.30 -2.31
C THR A 12 -9.44 -22.97 -2.51
N LYS A 13 -9.58 -22.18 -1.44
CA LYS A 13 -10.09 -20.80 -1.50
C LYS A 13 -9.11 -19.84 -2.20
N ILE A 14 -7.92 -20.30 -2.55
CA ILE A 14 -6.83 -19.50 -3.10
C ILE A 14 -6.55 -19.99 -4.52
N ASP A 15 -6.69 -19.11 -5.50
CA ASP A 15 -6.37 -19.42 -6.91
C ASP A 15 -4.86 -19.27 -7.16
N ILE A 16 -4.08 -20.23 -6.65
CA ILE A 16 -2.59 -20.22 -6.68
C ILE A 16 -2.00 -21.32 -7.57
N GLY A 17 -2.83 -21.99 -8.36
CA GLY A 17 -2.39 -23.07 -9.25
C GLY A 17 -1.80 -24.28 -8.53
N GLU A 18 -0.84 -24.95 -9.16
CA GLU A 18 -0.23 -26.15 -8.58
C GLU A 18 0.84 -25.79 -7.54
N ILE A 19 0.65 -26.20 -6.29
CA ILE A 19 1.64 -25.97 -5.21
C ILE A 19 2.31 -27.28 -4.77
N ASP A 20 3.62 -27.25 -4.55
CA ASP A 20 4.41 -28.37 -3.99
C ASP A 20 5.32 -27.84 -2.88
N ILE A 21 5.00 -28.19 -1.64
CA ILE A 21 5.67 -27.71 -0.43
C ILE A 21 6.18 -28.90 0.36
N TYR A 22 7.44 -28.81 0.78
CA TYR A 22 8.02 -29.67 1.79
C TYR A 22 9.06 -28.90 2.58
N PHE A 23 8.94 -28.77 3.90
CA PHE A 23 10.04 -28.28 4.73
C PHE A 23 9.88 -28.68 6.19
N SER A 24 10.94 -28.49 6.96
CA SER A 24 10.91 -28.63 8.42
C SER A 24 11.33 -27.34 9.11
N LEU A 25 10.70 -27.06 10.24
CA LEU A 25 11.10 -26.03 11.19
C LEU A 25 11.16 -26.68 12.58
N GLY A 26 12.37 -26.89 13.10
CA GLY A 26 12.58 -27.67 14.32
C GLY A 26 12.03 -29.11 14.24
N ASP A 27 11.07 -29.43 15.11
CA ASP A 27 10.40 -30.74 15.18
C ASP A 27 9.07 -30.78 14.40
N ILE A 28 8.84 -29.81 13.52
CA ILE A 28 7.62 -29.68 12.73
C ILE A 28 7.96 -29.84 11.25
N VAL A 29 7.14 -30.61 10.54
CA VAL A 29 7.21 -30.88 9.11
C VAL A 29 5.96 -30.34 8.44
N VAL A 30 6.15 -29.67 7.31
CA VAL A 30 5.10 -29.12 6.45
C VAL A 30 5.17 -29.84 5.12
N GLU A 31 4.05 -30.32 4.61
CA GLU A 31 3.98 -31.08 3.36
C GLU A 31 2.66 -30.79 2.63
N SER A 32 2.73 -30.50 1.32
CA SER A 32 1.55 -30.50 0.47
C SER A 32 1.15 -31.93 0.11
N LYS A 33 -0.13 -32.28 0.32
CA LYS A 33 -0.69 -33.59 -0.04
C LYS A 33 -1.89 -33.44 -0.96
N TYR A 34 -2.04 -34.37 -1.89
CA TYR A 34 -3.23 -34.45 -2.72
C TYR A 34 -4.33 -35.21 -1.97
N ASN A 35 -5.47 -34.57 -1.77
CA ASN A 35 -6.65 -35.19 -1.21
C ASN A 35 -7.48 -35.82 -2.33
N GLU A 36 -7.31 -37.13 -2.52
CA GLU A 36 -8.04 -37.90 -3.55
C GLU A 36 -9.56 -37.81 -3.44
N LYS A 37 -10.11 -37.56 -2.23
CA LYS A 37 -11.57 -37.49 -1.99
C LYS A 37 -12.17 -36.17 -2.46
N HIS A 38 -11.42 -35.08 -2.32
CA HIS A 38 -11.88 -33.74 -2.68
C HIS A 38 -11.27 -33.22 -3.99
N GLY A 39 -10.29 -33.96 -4.54
CA GLY A 39 -9.60 -33.61 -5.79
C GLY A 39 -8.67 -32.41 -5.65
N THR A 40 -8.28 -32.05 -4.43
CA THR A 40 -7.63 -30.77 -4.10
C THR A 40 -6.31 -30.99 -3.37
N LYS A 41 -5.37 -30.04 -3.48
CA LYS A 41 -4.14 -30.05 -2.68
C LYS A 41 -4.41 -29.38 -1.32
N GLU A 42 -3.95 -30.01 -0.25
CA GLU A 42 -4.02 -29.53 1.12
C GLU A 42 -2.61 -29.39 1.69
N ILE A 43 -2.44 -28.51 2.68
CA ILE A 43 -1.17 -28.39 3.42
C ILE A 43 -1.31 -29.11 4.75
N GLU A 44 -0.53 -30.17 4.92
CA GLU A 44 -0.43 -30.90 6.17
C GLU A 44 0.75 -30.36 6.99
N ILE A 45 0.49 -29.99 8.24
CA ILE A 45 1.51 -29.61 9.21
C ILE A 45 1.49 -30.66 10.32
N ARG A 46 2.62 -31.31 10.57
CA ARG A 46 2.76 -32.35 11.60
C ARG A 46 4.01 -32.12 12.43
N GLY A 47 3.94 -32.28 13.74
CA GLY A 47 5.12 -32.06 14.57
C GLY A 47 5.01 -32.59 15.98
N ILE A 48 6.13 -32.44 16.69
CA ILE A 48 6.30 -32.84 18.09
C ILE A 48 6.60 -31.59 18.91
N LEU A 49 5.96 -31.48 20.09
CA LEU A 49 6.22 -30.41 21.04
C LEU A 49 6.51 -30.97 22.43
N ASP A 50 7.54 -30.42 23.06
CA ASP A 50 7.78 -30.60 24.48
C ASP A 50 6.85 -29.70 25.28
N PHE A 51 6.16 -30.27 26.27
CA PHE A 51 5.26 -29.51 27.14
C PHE A 51 5.40 -29.89 28.61
N ASN A 52 5.03 -28.94 29.47
CA ASN A 52 4.99 -29.11 30.91
C ASN A 52 3.75 -29.95 31.29
N PRO A 53 3.90 -31.03 32.09
CA PRO A 53 2.79 -31.93 32.47
C PRO A 53 1.67 -31.26 33.26
N ILE A 54 1.83 -30.00 33.69
CA ILE A 54 0.75 -29.21 34.29
C ILE A 54 -0.35 -28.86 33.27
N TYR A 55 -0.04 -28.87 31.96
CA TYR A 55 -0.99 -28.50 30.91
C TYR A 55 -1.87 -29.67 30.48
N SER A 56 -3.15 -29.38 30.25
CA SER A 56 -4.14 -30.37 29.79
C SER A 56 -4.13 -30.54 28.26
N ASN A 57 -4.85 -31.54 27.76
CA ASN A 57 -5.14 -31.70 26.32
C ASN A 57 -5.76 -30.45 25.69
N LEU A 58 -6.56 -29.68 26.44
CA LEU A 58 -7.16 -28.45 25.94
C LEU A 58 -6.12 -27.34 25.76
N ASP A 59 -5.08 -27.34 26.59
CA ASP A 59 -3.98 -26.38 26.53
C ASP A 59 -3.00 -26.67 25.40
N LEU A 60 -2.91 -27.91 24.92
CA LEU A 60 -2.07 -28.26 23.77
C LEU A 60 -2.36 -27.39 22.55
N ARG A 61 -3.64 -27.11 22.25
CA ARG A 61 -4.04 -26.19 21.17
C ARG A 61 -3.41 -24.81 21.32
N ARG A 62 -3.32 -24.32 22.56
CA ARG A 62 -2.72 -23.01 22.88
C ARG A 62 -1.21 -23.05 22.73
N LEU A 63 -0.58 -24.17 23.08
CA LEU A 63 0.87 -24.38 22.97
C LEU A 63 1.34 -24.59 21.52
N ILE A 64 0.52 -25.25 20.69
CA ILE A 64 0.79 -25.48 19.26
C ILE A 64 0.60 -24.20 18.45
N ARG A 65 -0.33 -23.33 18.86
CA ARG A 65 -0.73 -22.16 18.07
C ARG A 65 0.44 -21.25 17.66
N PRO A 66 1.37 -20.84 18.54
CA PRO A 66 2.51 -20.00 18.14
C PRO A 66 3.29 -20.58 16.96
N GLU A 67 3.61 -21.87 16.99
CA GLU A 67 4.35 -22.54 15.92
C GLU A 67 3.55 -22.59 14.61
N LEU A 68 2.24 -22.86 14.70
CA LEU A 68 1.35 -22.80 13.52
C LEU A 68 1.30 -21.40 12.91
N LEU A 69 1.26 -20.35 13.72
CA LEU A 69 1.24 -18.97 13.20
C LEU A 69 2.54 -18.63 12.47
N ILE A 70 3.69 -19.14 12.93
CA ILE A 70 4.98 -18.97 12.25
C ILE A 70 4.95 -19.66 10.88
N ILE A 71 4.56 -20.94 10.84
CA ILE A 71 4.48 -21.72 9.61
C ILE A 71 3.50 -21.09 8.61
N GLN A 72 2.33 -20.69 9.09
CA GLN A 72 1.33 -19.97 8.29
C GLN A 72 1.90 -18.66 7.74
N GLY A 73 2.68 -17.92 8.54
CA GLY A 73 3.37 -16.72 8.10
C GLY A 73 4.39 -16.99 7.00
N VAL A 74 5.20 -18.05 7.12
CA VAL A 74 6.16 -18.47 6.08
C VAL A 74 5.44 -18.79 4.77
N ILE A 75 4.38 -19.61 4.82
CA ILE A 75 3.66 -19.97 3.60
C ILE A 75 3.00 -18.72 3.00
N SER A 76 2.34 -17.89 3.82
CA SER A 76 1.69 -16.64 3.39
C SER A 76 2.66 -15.67 2.72
N LEU A 77 3.92 -15.64 3.18
CA LEU A 77 4.97 -14.82 2.58
C LEU A 77 5.19 -15.20 1.11
N PHE A 78 5.23 -16.49 0.76
CA PHE A 78 5.51 -16.92 -0.63
C PHE A 78 4.27 -16.91 -1.53
N ILE A 79 3.09 -17.20 -0.99
CA ILE A 79 1.85 -17.21 -1.79
C ILE A 79 1.21 -15.82 -1.94
N ASP A 80 1.70 -14.80 -1.22
CA ASP A 80 1.11 -13.44 -1.14
C ASP A 80 -0.39 -13.43 -0.78
N PHE A 81 -0.80 -14.37 0.06
CA PHE A 81 -2.18 -14.57 0.48
C PHE A 81 -2.21 -15.04 1.94
N PRO A 82 -3.18 -14.59 2.77
CA PRO A 82 -3.20 -14.96 4.18
C PRO A 82 -3.64 -16.42 4.37
N ILE A 83 -2.77 -17.24 4.96
CA ILE A 83 -3.16 -18.54 5.54
C ILE A 83 -3.44 -18.35 7.03
N THR A 84 -4.64 -18.67 7.46
CA THR A 84 -5.10 -18.44 8.83
C THR A 84 -5.42 -19.74 9.56
N VAL A 85 -5.71 -19.63 10.85
CA VAL A 85 -6.22 -20.75 11.64
C VAL A 85 -7.62 -21.18 11.23
N TYR A 86 -8.37 -20.35 10.50
CA TYR A 86 -9.71 -20.67 10.01
C TYR A 86 -9.69 -21.55 8.75
N ASP A 87 -8.51 -21.74 8.15
CA ASP A 87 -8.31 -22.64 7.02
C ASP A 87 -8.02 -24.08 7.47
N ILE A 88 -7.98 -24.35 8.78
CA ILE A 88 -7.81 -25.69 9.34
C ILE A 88 -9.11 -26.49 9.18
N THR A 89 -9.09 -27.54 8.37
CA THR A 89 -10.24 -28.45 8.17
C THR A 89 -10.20 -29.67 9.07
N SER A 90 -9.00 -30.08 9.51
CA SER A 90 -8.81 -31.22 10.39
C SER A 90 -7.66 -30.99 11.36
N GLN A 91 -7.82 -31.44 12.60
CA GLN A 91 -6.78 -31.36 13.63
C GLN A 91 -6.80 -32.60 14.54
N ILE A 92 -5.62 -33.21 14.70
CA ILE A 92 -5.40 -34.37 15.56
C ILE A 92 -4.29 -34.04 16.56
N GLN A 93 -4.47 -34.46 17.82
CA GLN A 93 -3.51 -34.29 18.89
C GLN A 93 -3.42 -35.57 19.73
N SER A 94 -2.22 -35.95 20.15
CA SER A 94 -1.99 -37.17 20.92
C SER A 94 -0.81 -37.03 21.88
N PHE A 95 -0.92 -37.68 23.04
CA PHE A 95 0.19 -37.86 24.00
C PHE A 95 0.94 -39.17 23.80
N THR A 96 0.34 -40.14 23.10
CA THR A 96 0.97 -41.39 22.72
C THR A 96 1.64 -41.21 21.37
N ASP A 97 2.85 -41.75 21.23
CA ASP A 97 3.58 -41.78 19.97
C ASP A 97 2.69 -42.44 18.91
N ILE A 98 2.40 -41.69 17.85
CA ILE A 98 1.68 -42.23 16.70
C ILE A 98 2.78 -42.63 15.72
N GLU A 99 2.93 -43.94 15.49
CA GLU A 99 3.91 -44.48 14.54
C GLU A 99 3.84 -43.68 13.21
N ASN A 100 5.02 -43.32 12.69
CA ASN A 100 5.25 -42.59 11.41
C ASN A 100 5.00 -41.07 11.40
N PHE A 101 4.96 -40.37 12.53
CA PHE A 101 4.68 -38.91 12.53
C PHE A 101 5.81 -38.01 11.99
N VAL A 102 7.08 -38.43 12.10
CA VAL A 102 8.25 -37.65 11.64
C VAL A 102 9.14 -38.53 10.77
N GLU A 103 8.57 -39.26 9.82
CA GLU A 103 9.35 -39.75 8.69
C GLU A 103 9.71 -38.56 7.81
N ASN A 104 11.01 -38.41 7.53
CA ASN A 104 11.63 -37.52 6.53
C ASN A 104 12.23 -36.16 6.95
N LYS A 105 12.65 -35.91 8.20
CA LYS A 105 13.48 -34.71 8.52
C LYS A 105 14.68 -34.44 7.60
N PHE A 106 15.10 -35.41 6.79
CA PHE A 106 16.23 -35.34 5.87
C PHE A 106 15.86 -35.07 4.41
N LYS A 107 14.58 -34.89 4.06
CA LYS A 107 14.21 -34.50 2.70
C LYS A 107 14.53 -33.02 2.49
N LYS A 108 15.13 -32.69 1.35
CA LYS A 108 15.46 -31.31 0.98
C LYS A 108 14.19 -30.45 0.98
N SER A 109 14.29 -29.24 1.53
CA SER A 109 13.20 -28.27 1.49
C SER A 109 12.82 -27.96 0.04
N THR A 110 11.52 -27.94 -0.24
CA THR A 110 10.94 -27.58 -1.53
C THR A 110 9.80 -26.60 -1.35
N PHE A 111 9.75 -25.57 -2.17
CA PHE A 111 8.62 -24.65 -2.23
C PHE A 111 8.40 -24.22 -3.68
N LYS A 112 7.44 -24.84 -4.36
CA LYS A 112 7.14 -24.57 -5.76
C LYS A 112 5.70 -24.13 -5.91
N ILE A 113 5.51 -23.06 -6.68
CA ILE A 113 4.20 -22.58 -7.10
C ILE A 113 4.22 -22.54 -8.63
N GLU A 114 3.34 -23.34 -9.23
CA GLU A 114 3.26 -23.58 -10.67
C GLU A 114 4.64 -23.92 -11.28
N LYS A 115 5.23 -22.98 -12.02
CA LYS A 115 6.52 -23.12 -12.69
C LYS A 115 7.67 -22.45 -11.94
N LYS A 116 7.39 -21.74 -10.84
CA LYS A 116 8.39 -21.01 -10.05
C LYS A 116 8.83 -21.86 -8.87
N ASP A 117 10.14 -21.93 -8.67
CA ASP A 117 10.77 -22.65 -7.57
C ASP A 117 11.41 -21.63 -6.62
N TYR A 118 10.90 -21.60 -5.39
CA TYR A 118 11.33 -20.71 -4.31
C TYR A 118 12.06 -21.48 -3.19
N SER A 119 12.54 -22.69 -3.48
CA SER A 119 13.11 -23.57 -2.45
C SER A 119 14.36 -22.98 -1.79
N ASN A 120 15.19 -22.24 -2.55
CA ASN A 120 16.40 -21.60 -2.01
C ASN A 120 16.03 -20.40 -1.11
N GLU A 121 15.05 -19.62 -1.54
CA GLU A 121 14.54 -18.47 -0.79
C GLU A 121 13.84 -18.92 0.49
N LEU A 122 13.17 -20.08 0.47
CA LEU A 122 12.64 -20.71 1.67
C LEU A 122 13.75 -21.05 2.67
N GLU A 123 14.87 -21.63 2.22
CA GLU A 123 16.00 -21.93 3.11
C GLU A 123 16.50 -20.67 3.83
N LEU A 124 16.64 -19.55 3.11
CA LEU A 124 17.04 -18.26 3.70
C LEU A 124 16.03 -17.74 4.76
N VAL A 125 14.73 -17.89 4.50
CA VAL A 125 13.67 -17.52 5.45
C VAL A 125 13.76 -18.39 6.70
N LEU A 126 13.91 -19.71 6.55
CA LEU A 126 14.02 -20.65 7.67
C LEU A 126 15.28 -20.38 8.50
N GLU A 127 16.43 -20.17 7.87
CA GLU A 127 17.68 -19.79 8.55
C GLU A 127 17.50 -18.52 9.39
N ARG A 128 16.78 -17.52 8.86
CA ARG A 128 16.53 -16.27 9.59
C ARG A 128 15.61 -16.44 10.80
N ILE A 129 14.64 -17.34 10.72
CA ILE A 129 13.73 -17.67 11.83
C ILE A 129 14.46 -18.46 12.91
N GLU A 130 15.39 -19.33 12.52
CA GLU A 130 16.17 -20.16 13.45
C GLU A 130 17.32 -19.39 14.11
N ASP A 131 17.82 -18.30 13.51
CA ASP A 131 18.81 -17.42 14.13
C ASP A 131 18.27 -16.78 15.43
N PRO A 132 18.85 -17.10 16.61
CA PRO A 132 18.40 -16.57 17.89
C PRO A 132 18.39 -15.04 17.97
N LYS A 133 19.25 -14.36 17.21
CA LYS A 133 19.29 -12.88 17.18
C LYS A 133 18.09 -12.29 16.45
N ASN A 134 17.62 -12.95 15.40
CA ASN A 134 16.59 -12.45 14.51
C ASN A 134 15.22 -13.11 14.71
N LYS A 135 15.15 -14.25 15.41
CA LYS A 135 13.94 -15.07 15.58
C LYS A 135 12.70 -14.26 15.96
N ASN A 136 12.77 -13.48 17.04
CA ASN A 136 11.61 -12.72 17.52
C ASN A 136 11.13 -11.69 16.51
N LEU A 137 12.06 -11.05 15.81
CA LEU A 137 11.76 -10.06 14.79
C LEU A 137 11.21 -10.71 13.53
N ALA A 138 11.81 -11.80 13.06
CA ALA A 138 11.34 -12.58 11.92
C ALA A 138 9.90 -13.06 12.14
N VAL A 139 9.61 -13.65 13.29
CA VAL A 139 8.25 -14.08 13.67
C VAL A 139 7.29 -12.87 13.72
N SER A 140 7.73 -11.74 14.28
CA SER A 140 6.92 -10.52 14.37
C SER A 140 6.60 -9.90 13.01
N VAL A 141 7.53 -9.95 12.06
CA VAL A 141 7.37 -9.47 10.68
C VAL A 141 6.41 -10.37 9.92
N LEU A 142 6.60 -11.70 9.99
CA LEU A 142 5.72 -12.68 9.33
C LEU A 142 4.27 -12.59 9.85
N ASP A 143 4.07 -12.48 11.16
CA ASP A 143 2.73 -12.37 11.75
C ASP A 143 2.01 -11.10 11.30
N ARG A 144 2.72 -9.95 11.30
CA ARG A 144 2.15 -8.67 10.87
C ARG A 144 1.88 -8.65 9.37
N TRP A 145 2.80 -9.18 8.56
CA TRP A 145 2.62 -9.26 7.11
C TRP A 145 1.38 -10.10 6.76
N ARG A 146 1.23 -11.26 7.39
CA ARG A 146 0.03 -12.08 7.22
C ARG A 146 -1.25 -11.35 7.61
N LYS A 147 -1.25 -10.56 8.70
CA LYS A 147 -2.42 -9.75 9.09
C LYS A 147 -2.74 -8.66 8.07
N VAL A 148 -1.72 -7.99 7.51
CA VAL A 148 -1.88 -7.03 6.40
C VAL A 148 -2.56 -7.71 5.21
N LEU A 149 -2.13 -8.93 4.87
CA LEU A 149 -2.75 -9.72 3.80
C LEU A 149 -4.21 -10.11 4.11
N ASP A 150 -4.54 -10.39 5.38
CA ASP A 150 -5.89 -10.73 5.85
C ASP A 150 -6.83 -9.53 5.73
N PHE A 151 -6.42 -8.36 6.23
CA PHE A 151 -7.19 -7.12 6.07
C PHE A 151 -7.43 -6.80 4.61
N ARG A 152 -6.40 -6.89 3.76
CA ARG A 152 -6.53 -6.68 2.30
C ARG A 152 -7.54 -7.63 1.66
N LYS A 153 -7.54 -8.91 2.05
CA LYS A 153 -8.48 -9.91 1.53
C LYS A 153 -9.92 -9.57 1.91
N GLU A 154 -10.15 -9.16 3.16
CA GLU A 154 -11.48 -8.73 3.61
C GLU A 154 -11.89 -7.39 2.97
N ASP A 155 -10.92 -6.56 2.58
CA ASP A 155 -11.12 -5.25 1.94
C ASP A 155 -11.63 -5.32 0.48
N MET A 156 -11.48 -6.47 -0.20
CA MET A 156 -11.70 -6.63 -1.65
C MET A 156 -13.10 -6.20 -2.15
N PHE A 157 -14.08 -6.04 -1.27
CA PHE A 157 -15.45 -5.68 -1.65
C PHE A 157 -15.97 -4.37 -1.04
N GLU A 158 -15.46 -3.94 0.12
CA GLU A 158 -16.11 -2.87 0.90
C GLU A 158 -15.15 -1.77 1.41
N LYS A 159 -13.84 -1.86 1.12
CA LYS A 159 -12.82 -0.87 1.54
C LYS A 159 -12.83 -0.57 3.05
N LEU A 160 -13.26 -1.56 3.82
CA LEU A 160 -13.60 -1.49 5.23
C LEU A 160 -12.36 -1.51 6.14
N TYR A 161 -11.26 -2.16 5.75
CA TYR A 161 -10.10 -2.44 6.61
C TYR A 161 -8.81 -1.78 6.13
N ARG A 162 -8.92 -0.77 5.26
CA ARG A 162 -7.77 -0.09 4.66
C ARG A 162 -6.91 0.66 5.69
N ASP A 163 -7.51 1.18 6.75
CA ASP A 163 -6.80 1.81 7.86
C ASP A 163 -6.01 0.79 8.68
N GLU A 164 -6.57 -0.38 8.96
CA GLU A 164 -5.89 -1.51 9.61
C GLU A 164 -4.76 -2.08 8.74
N GLU A 165 -4.95 -2.20 7.43
CA GLU A 165 -3.87 -2.55 6.48
C GLU A 165 -2.72 -1.54 6.59
N LEU A 166 -3.04 -0.24 6.52
CA LEU A 166 -2.07 0.84 6.60
C LEU A 166 -1.31 0.84 7.94
N LEU A 167 -2.01 0.68 9.06
CA LEU A 167 -1.42 0.58 10.39
C LEU A 167 -0.51 -0.65 10.52
N GLY A 168 -0.95 -1.80 9.98
CA GLY A 168 -0.16 -3.01 9.90
C GLY A 168 1.15 -2.80 9.13
N ILE A 169 1.09 -2.12 7.99
CA ILE A 169 2.27 -1.75 7.20
C ILE A 169 3.21 -0.85 8.01
N PHE A 170 2.71 0.21 8.67
CA PHE A 170 3.56 1.09 9.47
C PHE A 170 4.22 0.37 10.65
N HIS A 171 3.56 -0.60 11.26
CA HIS A 171 4.17 -1.42 12.30
C HIS A 171 5.32 -2.28 11.77
N ILE A 172 5.20 -2.83 10.55
CA ILE A 172 6.30 -3.57 9.92
C ILE A 172 7.48 -2.63 9.65
N LEU A 173 7.21 -1.44 9.10
CA LEU A 173 8.25 -0.43 8.86
C LEU A 173 8.96 -0.01 10.14
N ASP A 174 8.24 0.17 11.25
CA ASP A 174 8.82 0.51 12.56
C ASP A 174 9.76 -0.59 13.04
N LEU A 175 9.29 -1.85 13.04
CA LEU A 175 10.07 -3.02 13.42
C LEU A 175 11.37 -3.16 12.63
N LEU A 176 11.29 -3.04 11.29
CA LEU A 176 12.46 -3.14 10.43
C LEU A 176 13.42 -1.97 10.63
N SER A 177 12.89 -0.78 10.93
CA SER A 177 13.72 0.39 11.16
C SER A 177 14.51 0.33 12.47
N ASP A 178 13.96 -0.32 13.50
CA ASP A 178 14.62 -0.46 14.80
C ASP A 178 15.91 -1.31 14.71
N ILE A 179 15.97 -2.27 13.79
CA ILE A 179 17.21 -3.03 13.47
C ILE A 179 18.40 -2.08 13.26
N TYR A 180 18.15 -1.01 12.49
CA TYR A 180 19.20 -0.11 12.03
C TYR A 180 19.51 1.03 13.02
N VAL A 181 18.59 1.31 13.94
CA VAL A 181 18.78 2.32 15.00
C VAL A 181 19.70 1.77 16.10
N ASP A 182 19.61 0.48 16.41
CA ASP A 182 20.45 -0.16 17.42
C ASP A 182 21.91 -0.32 16.97
N ASP A 183 22.15 -0.54 15.67
CA ASP A 183 23.50 -0.68 15.13
C ASP A 183 24.29 0.65 15.04
N ASN A 184 23.62 1.81 15.04
CA ASN A 184 24.27 3.11 14.77
C ASN A 184 23.71 4.30 15.55
N THR A 185 23.14 4.07 16.73
CA THR A 185 22.55 5.11 17.59
C THR A 185 23.51 6.29 17.81
N LYS A 186 24.83 6.05 17.89
CA LYS A 186 25.84 7.14 18.02
C LYS A 186 25.93 8.05 16.79
N ILE A 187 25.92 7.51 15.56
CA ILE A 187 26.03 8.30 14.33
C ILE A 187 24.73 9.06 14.08
N ILE A 188 23.58 8.41 14.29
CA ILE A 188 22.26 9.01 14.09
C ILE A 188 22.02 10.12 15.13
N VAL A 189 22.37 9.91 16.41
CA VAL A 189 22.24 10.91 17.47
C VAL A 189 23.23 12.07 17.28
N GLN A 190 24.47 11.82 16.88
CA GLN A 190 25.46 12.89 16.60
C GLN A 190 25.12 13.72 15.37
N SER A 191 24.46 13.13 14.36
CA SER A 191 24.09 13.82 13.11
C SER A 191 22.80 14.62 13.22
N LEU A 192 21.88 14.24 14.12
CA LEU A 192 20.50 14.74 14.13
C LEU A 192 20.05 15.42 15.43
N GLY A 193 20.90 15.47 16.46
CA GLY A 193 20.68 16.30 17.66
C GLY A 193 19.45 15.94 18.51
N ALA A 194 18.87 14.74 18.34
CA ALA A 194 17.74 14.25 19.11
C ALA A 194 18.10 12.95 19.84
N ASN A 195 17.67 12.80 21.10
CA ASN A 195 17.94 11.62 21.95
C ASN A 195 17.32 10.31 21.39
N SER A 196 16.45 10.41 20.39
CA SER A 196 15.97 9.30 19.56
C SER A 196 15.51 9.86 18.20
N PRO A 197 15.86 9.25 17.06
CA PRO A 197 15.34 9.67 15.76
C PRO A 197 13.81 9.54 15.73
N ASN A 198 13.12 10.54 15.19
CA ASN A 198 11.68 10.43 14.96
C ASN A 198 11.38 9.33 13.92
N PHE A 199 10.16 8.81 13.92
CA PHE A 199 9.74 7.71 13.04
C PHE A 199 10.10 7.95 11.57
N SER A 200 9.90 9.18 11.05
CA SER A 200 10.23 9.49 9.66
C SER A 200 11.72 9.40 9.35
N THR A 201 12.56 9.84 10.26
CA THR A 201 14.02 9.69 10.13
C THR A 201 14.41 8.22 10.15
N LYS A 202 13.84 7.41 11.06
CA LYS A 202 14.13 5.98 11.12
C LYS A 202 13.81 5.28 9.80
N ILE A 203 12.62 5.53 9.24
CA ILE A 203 12.23 4.91 7.98
C ILE A 203 13.13 5.37 6.83
N LYS A 204 13.44 6.67 6.71
CA LYS A 204 14.36 7.15 5.65
C LYS A 204 15.75 6.54 5.76
N TYR A 205 16.22 6.31 6.98
CA TYR A 205 17.50 5.66 7.22
C TYR A 205 17.46 4.17 6.82
N LEU A 206 16.40 3.45 7.21
CA LEU A 206 16.13 2.08 6.75
C LEU A 206 16.18 2.00 5.22
N LEU A 207 15.39 2.83 4.52
CA LEU A 207 15.37 2.85 3.06
C LEU A 207 16.76 3.06 2.46
N SER A 208 17.52 4.03 2.99
CA SER A 208 18.88 4.31 2.52
C SER A 208 19.83 3.12 2.70
N LYS A 209 19.68 2.37 3.80
CA LYS A 209 20.49 1.17 4.08
C LYS A 209 20.15 0.01 3.18
N GLU A 210 18.90 -0.07 2.77
CA GLU A 210 18.36 -1.07 1.84
C GLU A 210 18.59 -0.69 0.36
N GLY A 211 19.35 0.37 0.09
CA GLY A 211 19.69 0.83 -1.26
C GLY A 211 18.59 1.66 -1.94
N ILE A 212 17.52 2.01 -1.22
CA ILE A 212 16.40 2.82 -1.70
C ILE A 212 16.72 4.29 -1.39
N THR A 213 17.11 5.03 -2.44
CA THR A 213 17.65 6.40 -2.29
C THR A 213 17.00 7.43 -3.21
N SER A 214 15.95 7.09 -3.95
CA SER A 214 15.29 8.08 -4.81
C SER A 214 14.56 9.13 -3.95
N GLU A 215 14.56 10.37 -4.45
CA GLU A 215 13.87 11.47 -3.80
C GLU A 215 12.34 11.25 -3.81
N GLU A 216 11.83 10.61 -4.85
CA GLU A 216 10.43 10.25 -5.03
C GLU A 216 9.97 9.27 -3.94
N GLU A 217 10.79 8.26 -3.63
CA GLU A 217 10.50 7.24 -2.61
C GLU A 217 10.48 7.87 -1.21
N PHE A 218 11.46 8.74 -0.91
CA PHE A 218 11.51 9.48 0.35
C PHE A 218 10.37 10.49 0.51
N ASP A 219 9.96 11.15 -0.56
CA ASP A 219 8.82 12.06 -0.54
C ASP A 219 7.51 11.28 -0.34
N PHE A 220 7.31 10.18 -1.07
CA PHE A 220 6.15 9.30 -0.93
C PHE A 220 5.99 8.79 0.51
N VAL A 221 7.04 8.19 1.08
CA VAL A 221 7.00 7.71 2.46
C VAL A 221 6.82 8.86 3.45
N GLY A 222 7.37 10.04 3.16
CA GLY A 222 7.12 11.25 3.93
C GLY A 222 5.66 11.69 3.93
N VAL A 223 4.95 11.57 2.81
CA VAL A 223 3.49 11.81 2.71
C VAL A 223 2.73 10.76 3.50
N ALA A 224 3.06 9.47 3.34
CA ALA A 224 2.41 8.38 4.04
C ALA A 224 2.51 8.54 5.57
N ILE A 225 3.69 8.90 6.10
CA ILE A 225 3.89 9.13 7.54
C ILE A 225 3.08 10.34 8.04
N LYS A 226 2.99 11.42 7.26
CA LYS A 226 2.17 12.57 7.64
C LYS A 226 0.71 12.17 7.77
N CYS A 227 0.21 11.36 6.85
CA CYS A 227 -1.14 10.82 6.94
C CYS A 227 -1.32 9.96 8.18
N ARG A 228 -0.44 8.98 8.43
CA ARG A 228 -0.48 8.17 9.66
C ARG A 228 -0.54 9.03 10.92
N ASN A 229 0.30 10.06 11.01
CA ASN A 229 0.31 10.96 12.16
C ASN A 229 -0.98 11.80 12.24
N ALA A 230 -1.56 12.15 11.11
CA ALA A 230 -2.81 12.90 11.07
C ALA A 230 -4.00 12.02 11.49
N ILE A 231 -4.00 10.73 11.15
CA ILE A 231 -4.95 9.71 11.65
C ILE A 231 -4.78 9.54 13.17
N ALA A 232 -3.57 9.23 13.63
CA ALA A 232 -3.28 8.95 15.04
C ALA A 232 -3.52 10.14 15.99
N HIS A 233 -3.58 11.37 15.46
CA HIS A 233 -3.86 12.58 16.23
C HIS A 233 -5.27 13.14 15.97
N ASP A 234 -6.17 12.32 15.43
CA ASP A 234 -7.56 12.65 15.10
C ASP A 234 -7.75 13.88 14.19
N ARG A 235 -6.75 14.22 13.37
CA ARG A 235 -6.78 15.41 12.49
C ARG A 235 -7.47 15.17 11.14
N VAL A 236 -7.69 13.91 10.76
CA VAL A 236 -8.30 13.49 9.48
C VAL A 236 -9.70 12.88 9.66
N VAL A 237 -10.19 12.79 10.90
CA VAL A 237 -11.39 12.03 11.28
C VAL A 237 -12.69 12.69 10.81
N PHE A 238 -12.69 13.97 10.49
CA PHE A 238 -13.93 14.67 10.11
C PHE A 238 -14.10 14.75 8.60
N GLN A 239 -14.75 13.74 8.03
CA GLN A 239 -15.55 13.94 6.82
C GLN A 239 -16.97 14.35 7.25
N PRO A 240 -17.48 15.53 6.83
CA PRO A 240 -18.84 15.96 7.17
C PRO A 240 -19.92 15.06 6.52
N VAL A 241 -19.54 14.24 5.55
CA VAL A 241 -20.40 13.30 4.83
C VAL A 241 -19.78 11.92 4.94
N VAL A 242 -20.53 10.97 5.50
CA VAL A 242 -20.09 9.57 5.67
C VAL A 242 -20.75 8.74 4.56
N ASN A 243 -19.95 7.96 3.83
CA ASN A 243 -20.49 6.99 2.88
C ASN A 243 -21.20 5.86 3.66
N TRP A 244 -22.37 5.45 3.19
CA TRP A 244 -23.12 4.34 3.77
C TRP A 244 -22.81 3.04 3.00
N PRO A 245 -22.58 1.89 3.68
CA PRO A 245 -22.59 1.69 5.13
C PRO A 245 -21.37 2.30 5.84
N LEU A 246 -21.52 2.59 7.13
CA LEU A 246 -20.51 3.25 7.97
C LEU A 246 -19.15 2.52 7.89
N ALA A 247 -18.12 3.16 7.34
CA ALA A 247 -16.75 2.64 7.38
C ALA A 247 -16.27 2.52 8.85
N PRO A 248 -15.40 1.56 9.21
CA PRO A 248 -14.87 1.47 10.55
C PRO A 248 -13.90 2.62 10.82
N PHE A 249 -13.79 2.94 12.10
CA PHE A 249 -12.85 3.81 12.81
C PHE A 249 -12.25 5.03 12.07
N PHE A 250 -11.54 4.88 10.94
CA PHE A 250 -11.00 6.01 10.17
C PHE A 250 -11.34 5.94 8.67
N ASN A 251 -12.15 6.90 8.20
CA ASN A 251 -12.44 7.07 6.77
C ASN A 251 -11.26 7.73 6.04
N ILE A 252 -10.28 6.93 5.62
CA ILE A 252 -9.17 7.38 4.77
C ILE A 252 -9.68 7.50 3.34
N SER A 253 -9.81 8.73 2.82
CA SER A 253 -10.20 8.95 1.42
C SER A 253 -9.17 8.35 0.46
N GLU A 254 -9.65 7.81 -0.67
CA GLU A 254 -8.82 7.20 -1.71
C GLU A 254 -7.72 8.12 -2.24
N SER A 255 -7.92 9.44 -2.18
CA SER A 255 -6.98 10.46 -2.62
C SER A 255 -5.74 10.63 -1.72
N PHE A 256 -5.72 10.08 -0.50
CA PHE A 256 -4.78 10.54 0.53
C PHE A 256 -3.44 9.75 0.56
N ILE A 257 -3.45 8.44 0.27
CA ILE A 257 -2.24 7.61 0.09
C ILE A 257 -2.58 6.42 -0.84
N ASP A 258 -1.70 6.14 -1.82
CA ASP A 258 -1.67 4.83 -2.48
C ASP A 258 -1.09 3.75 -1.55
N VAL A 259 -1.97 3.12 -0.78
CA VAL A 259 -1.63 1.98 0.10
C VAL A 259 -0.91 0.88 -0.67
N ASP A 260 -1.28 0.65 -1.93
CA ASP A 260 -0.65 -0.35 -2.79
C ASP A 260 0.85 -0.08 -3.02
N ILE A 261 1.25 1.18 -3.24
CA ILE A 261 2.67 1.56 -3.37
C ILE A 261 3.41 1.26 -2.05
N LEU A 262 2.80 1.61 -0.91
CA LEU A 262 3.41 1.39 0.39
C LEU A 262 3.53 -0.11 0.70
N ARG A 263 2.56 -0.92 0.28
CA ARG A 263 2.57 -2.38 0.41
C ARG A 263 3.69 -3.00 -0.45
N CYS A 264 3.82 -2.61 -1.71
CA CYS A 264 4.90 -3.09 -2.59
C CYS A 264 6.29 -2.73 -2.03
N LEU A 265 6.46 -1.51 -1.52
CA LEU A 265 7.69 -1.11 -0.82
C LEU A 265 7.94 -1.99 0.42
N THR A 266 6.91 -2.26 1.20
CA THR A 266 7.02 -3.08 2.41
C THR A 266 7.39 -4.53 2.08
N LYS A 267 6.84 -5.12 1.01
CA LYS A 267 7.26 -6.43 0.49
C LYS A 267 8.74 -6.47 0.18
N LYS A 268 9.26 -5.46 -0.53
CA LYS A 268 10.68 -5.34 -0.86
C LYS A 268 11.55 -5.31 0.40
N LEU A 269 11.15 -4.53 1.41
CA LEU A 269 11.87 -4.44 2.69
C LEU A 269 11.82 -5.74 3.50
N ILE A 270 10.67 -6.43 3.51
CA ILE A 270 10.55 -7.77 4.11
C ILE A 270 11.46 -8.76 3.39
N GLY A 271 11.47 -8.72 2.05
CA GLY A 271 12.33 -9.56 1.22
C GLY A 271 13.80 -9.37 1.57
N ASN A 272 14.27 -8.13 1.57
CA ASN A 272 15.63 -7.78 1.98
C ASN A 272 15.94 -8.25 3.41
N PHE A 273 15.01 -8.06 4.34
CA PHE A 273 15.17 -8.54 5.72
C PHE A 273 15.42 -10.04 5.75
N PHE A 274 14.68 -10.85 4.99
CA PHE A 274 14.92 -12.30 4.91
C PHE A 274 16.09 -12.70 4.00
N GLY A 275 16.63 -11.77 3.21
CA GLY A 275 17.67 -12.03 2.21
C GLY A 275 17.14 -12.60 0.90
N ILE A 276 15.84 -12.49 0.64
CA ILE A 276 15.17 -13.00 -0.56
C ILE A 276 14.87 -11.85 -1.53
N ASN A 277 14.83 -12.14 -2.84
CA ASN A 277 14.62 -11.15 -3.90
C ASN A 277 13.35 -11.39 -4.73
N ILE A 278 12.42 -12.23 -4.22
CA ILE A 278 11.18 -12.62 -4.93
C ILE A 278 10.31 -11.41 -5.31
N TRP A 279 10.43 -10.30 -4.57
CA TRP A 279 9.64 -9.08 -4.74
C TRP A 279 10.36 -7.98 -5.52
N ASP A 280 11.60 -8.20 -5.95
CA ASP A 280 12.44 -7.14 -6.51
C ASP A 280 11.91 -6.65 -7.86
N ASN A 281 11.53 -7.58 -8.74
CA ASN A 281 11.00 -7.25 -10.05
C ASN A 281 9.62 -6.58 -9.93
N GLU A 282 8.73 -7.12 -9.09
CA GLU A 282 7.41 -6.52 -8.83
C GLU A 282 7.59 -5.09 -8.30
N TYR A 283 8.47 -4.88 -7.31
CA TYR A 283 8.73 -3.55 -6.77
C TYR A 283 9.28 -2.59 -7.83
N ASN A 284 10.27 -3.01 -8.62
CA ASN A 284 10.89 -2.13 -9.62
C ASN A 284 9.89 -1.72 -10.70
N GLU A 285 9.11 -2.66 -11.24
CA GLU A 285 8.06 -2.37 -12.23
C GLU A 285 7.00 -1.44 -11.64
N PHE A 286 6.56 -1.71 -10.42
CA PHE A 286 5.53 -0.93 -9.74
C PHE A 286 6.01 0.48 -9.36
N ALA A 287 7.23 0.61 -8.85
CA ALA A 287 7.83 1.88 -8.49
C ALA A 287 8.01 2.77 -9.73
N ILE A 288 8.48 2.24 -10.85
CA ILE A 288 8.58 2.99 -12.11
C ILE A 288 7.21 3.49 -12.54
N LYS A 289 6.19 2.64 -12.46
CA LYS A 289 4.86 2.94 -13.02
C LYS A 289 4.03 3.88 -12.15
N TYR A 290 4.10 3.77 -10.82
CA TYR A 290 3.14 4.44 -9.93
C TYR A 290 3.76 5.49 -9.01
N LEU A 291 5.08 5.52 -8.88
CA LEU A 291 5.72 6.49 -7.99
C LEU A 291 5.71 7.89 -8.62
N ARG A 292 5.00 8.82 -7.97
CA ARG A 292 4.85 10.19 -8.47
C ARG A 292 6.12 11.02 -8.24
N PRO A 293 6.48 11.93 -9.18
CA PRO A 293 7.54 12.91 -8.98
C PRO A 293 7.45 13.61 -7.62
N SER A 294 8.60 13.81 -6.97
CA SER A 294 8.66 14.48 -5.67
C SER A 294 8.20 15.95 -5.76
N VAL A 295 7.75 16.52 -4.65
CA VAL A 295 7.41 17.97 -4.58
C VAL A 295 8.61 18.83 -5.00
N LYS A 296 9.84 18.38 -4.71
CA LYS A 296 11.07 19.03 -5.12
C LYS A 296 11.23 19.03 -6.64
N ASN A 297 10.97 17.91 -7.31
CA ASN A 297 11.01 17.83 -8.76
C ASN A 297 9.94 18.72 -9.41
N ILE A 298 8.73 18.78 -8.86
CA ILE A 298 7.69 19.71 -9.34
C ILE A 298 8.15 21.17 -9.16
N CYS A 299 8.79 21.49 -8.04
CA CYS A 299 9.36 22.82 -7.81
C CYS A 299 10.53 23.15 -8.76
N GLU A 300 11.33 22.14 -9.15
CA GLU A 300 12.39 22.29 -10.16
C GLU A 300 11.81 22.49 -11.55
N PHE A 301 10.76 21.74 -11.90
CA PHE A 301 9.99 21.93 -13.13
C PHE A 301 9.48 23.37 -13.24
N ILE A 302 8.83 23.90 -12.21
CA ILE A 302 8.32 25.28 -12.20
C ILE A 302 9.43 26.30 -12.45
N LYS A 303 10.66 26.04 -11.99
CA LYS A 303 11.82 26.92 -12.20
C LYS A 303 12.44 26.76 -13.59
N LYS A 304 12.38 25.56 -14.18
CA LYS A 304 13.00 25.22 -15.46
C LYS A 304 12.08 24.33 -16.30
N PRO A 305 10.96 24.86 -16.83
CA PRO A 305 9.96 24.04 -17.51
C PRO A 305 10.51 23.31 -18.73
N SER A 306 11.40 23.96 -19.48
CA SER A 306 12.01 23.43 -20.71
C SER A 306 12.88 22.18 -20.51
N LYS A 307 13.24 21.84 -19.26
CA LYS A 307 14.01 20.64 -18.94
C LYS A 307 13.13 19.39 -18.85
N TYR A 308 11.83 19.58 -18.68
CA TYR A 308 10.88 18.50 -18.42
C TYR A 308 9.92 18.31 -19.59
N GLU A 309 9.51 17.07 -19.77
CA GLU A 309 8.43 16.68 -20.67
C GLU A 309 7.18 16.36 -19.82
N ILE A 310 6.03 16.87 -20.24
CA ILE A 310 4.74 16.61 -19.57
C ILE A 310 3.96 15.64 -20.43
N ILE A 311 3.58 14.49 -19.86
CA ILE A 311 2.85 13.43 -20.56
C ILE A 311 1.54 13.08 -19.83
N SER A 312 0.67 12.31 -20.50
CA SER A 312 -0.50 11.69 -19.88
C SER A 312 -0.13 10.32 -19.31
N ILE A 313 -0.91 9.81 -18.34
CA ILE A 313 -0.61 8.53 -17.68
C ILE A 313 -0.69 7.33 -18.62
N ASP A 314 -1.46 7.41 -19.71
CA ASP A 314 -1.49 6.31 -20.70
C ASP A 314 -0.27 6.32 -21.63
N ASP A 315 0.63 7.30 -21.51
CA ASP A 315 1.90 7.37 -22.24
C ASP A 315 3.09 6.87 -21.38
N MET A 316 2.80 6.27 -20.22
CA MET A 316 3.81 5.87 -19.21
C MET A 316 4.75 4.76 -19.68
N ASP A 317 4.46 4.06 -20.79
CA ASP A 317 5.39 3.12 -21.44
C ASP A 317 6.71 3.81 -21.87
N ILE A 318 6.75 5.15 -21.91
CA ILE A 318 7.90 5.99 -22.26
C ILE A 318 8.87 6.22 -21.07
N LEU A 319 8.50 5.83 -19.84
CA LEU A 319 9.28 6.11 -18.63
C LEU A 319 10.64 5.41 -18.55
N ASN A 320 10.88 4.37 -19.36
CA ASN A 320 12.08 3.55 -19.23
C ASN A 320 13.41 4.27 -19.46
N GLU A 321 13.43 5.53 -19.94
CA GLU A 321 14.71 6.19 -20.31
C GLU A 321 14.88 7.68 -19.92
N LYS A 322 13.84 8.40 -19.47
CA LYS A 322 13.92 9.87 -19.29
C LYS A 322 13.79 10.33 -17.82
N LYS A 323 14.88 10.87 -17.26
CA LYS A 323 14.95 11.45 -15.89
C LYS A 323 14.06 12.68 -15.61
N HIS A 324 13.41 13.25 -16.62
CA HIS A 324 12.71 14.54 -16.52
C HIS A 324 11.31 14.49 -17.13
N VAL A 325 10.52 13.49 -16.72
CA VAL A 325 9.12 13.35 -17.13
C VAL A 325 8.22 13.63 -15.92
N ILE A 326 7.16 14.40 -16.14
CA ILE A 326 6.08 14.62 -15.17
C ILE A 326 4.73 14.36 -15.85
N THR A 327 3.71 13.99 -15.09
CA THR A 327 2.35 13.82 -15.62
C THR A 327 1.43 14.94 -15.19
N TRP A 328 0.38 15.22 -15.96
CA TRP A 328 -0.67 16.17 -15.57
C TRP A 328 -1.29 15.82 -14.22
N GLU A 329 -1.59 14.54 -14.00
CA GLU A 329 -2.09 14.03 -12.73
C GLU A 329 -1.10 14.27 -11.57
N SER A 330 0.19 14.03 -11.79
CA SER A 330 1.20 14.28 -10.76
C SER A 330 1.27 15.76 -10.37
N VAL A 331 1.10 16.68 -11.33
CA VAL A 331 1.06 18.11 -11.05
C VAL A 331 -0.16 18.47 -10.21
N TYR A 332 -1.33 17.98 -10.60
CA TYR A 332 -2.59 18.17 -9.89
C TYR A 332 -2.50 17.68 -8.44
N ILE A 333 -2.19 16.39 -8.23
CA ILE A 333 -2.11 15.78 -6.89
C ILE A 333 -1.07 16.49 -6.02
N ARG A 334 0.10 16.83 -6.58
CA ARG A 334 1.16 17.50 -5.79
C ARG A 334 0.79 18.92 -5.40
N TYR A 335 0.02 19.64 -6.23
CA TYR A 335 -0.56 20.92 -5.86
C TYR A 335 -1.52 20.77 -4.68
N LEU A 336 -2.48 19.82 -4.76
CA LEU A 336 -3.44 19.57 -3.68
C LEU A 336 -2.76 19.21 -2.35
N GLN A 337 -1.75 18.35 -2.39
CA GLN A 337 -1.02 17.97 -1.17
C GLN A 337 -0.17 19.11 -0.59
N ASN A 338 0.20 20.12 -1.40
CA ASN A 338 1.15 21.17 -1.00
C ASN A 338 0.78 22.60 -1.51
N PRO A 339 -0.46 23.08 -1.32
CA PRO A 339 -0.94 24.33 -1.93
C PRO A 339 -0.19 25.56 -1.41
N LYS A 340 0.34 25.49 -0.18
CA LYS A 340 1.16 26.57 0.42
C LYS A 340 2.57 26.64 -0.16
N LYS A 341 3.11 25.53 -0.67
CA LYS A 341 4.48 25.48 -1.23
C LYS A 341 4.49 25.79 -2.72
N ILE A 342 3.48 25.30 -3.44
CA ILE A 342 3.37 25.47 -4.89
C ILE A 342 2.50 26.69 -5.16
N LYS A 343 3.12 27.80 -5.58
CA LYS A 343 2.41 29.04 -5.91
C LYS A 343 1.69 28.90 -7.25
N ILE A 344 0.37 29.07 -7.26
CA ILE A 344 -0.46 28.85 -8.46
C ILE A 344 -0.03 29.70 -9.65
N ASP A 345 0.31 30.98 -9.46
CA ASP A 345 0.74 31.87 -10.56
C ASP A 345 2.03 31.39 -11.24
N LYS A 346 2.96 30.84 -10.45
CA LYS A 346 4.22 30.29 -10.98
C LYS A 346 3.97 28.98 -11.71
N LEU A 347 3.08 28.14 -11.17
CA LEU A 347 2.68 26.89 -11.80
C LEU A 347 1.98 27.16 -13.14
N GLY A 348 1.01 28.07 -13.16
CA GLY A 348 0.30 28.50 -14.37
C GLY A 348 1.26 29.01 -15.44
N SER A 349 2.22 29.88 -15.05
CA SER A 349 3.25 30.37 -15.97
C SER A 349 4.12 29.25 -16.57
N ALA A 350 4.47 28.24 -15.76
CA ALA A 350 5.27 27.10 -16.21
C ALA A 350 4.50 26.14 -17.14
N LEU A 351 3.19 25.99 -16.92
CA LEU A 351 2.33 25.11 -17.70
C LEU A 351 1.76 25.77 -18.95
N LYS A 352 1.69 27.11 -19.01
CA LYS A 352 0.92 27.88 -20.00
C LYS A 352 1.09 27.38 -21.44
N SER A 353 2.33 27.26 -21.92
CA SER A 353 2.61 26.83 -23.29
C SER A 353 2.16 25.40 -23.58
N SER A 354 2.41 24.47 -22.65
CA SER A 354 2.04 23.06 -22.84
C SER A 354 0.54 22.84 -22.68
N PHE A 355 -0.08 23.57 -21.75
CA PHE A 355 -1.51 23.47 -21.43
C PHE A 355 -2.38 24.10 -22.53
N PHE A 356 -1.97 25.24 -23.09
CA PHE A 356 -2.75 25.91 -24.14
C PHE A 356 -2.77 25.13 -25.45
N ASN A 357 -1.69 24.37 -25.71
CA ASN A 357 -1.53 23.52 -26.87
C ASN A 357 -2.04 22.09 -26.66
N LEU A 358 -2.60 21.77 -25.49
CA LEU A 358 -3.08 20.42 -25.19
C LEU A 358 -4.35 20.13 -25.99
N GLU A 359 -4.34 19.05 -26.78
CA GLU A 359 -5.47 18.66 -27.60
C GLU A 359 -6.63 18.14 -26.75
N LEU A 360 -7.83 18.67 -27.02
CA LEU A 360 -9.06 18.29 -26.34
C LEU A 360 -9.66 17.04 -26.98
N ASN A 361 -9.44 15.90 -26.32
CA ASN A 361 -9.94 14.58 -26.69
C ASN A 361 -10.32 13.80 -25.42
N SER A 362 -10.94 12.63 -25.56
CA SER A 362 -11.39 11.80 -24.43
C SER A 362 -10.26 11.38 -23.49
N LYS A 363 -9.05 11.14 -24.03
CA LYS A 363 -7.86 10.75 -23.25
C LYS A 363 -7.36 11.88 -22.34
N ASN A 364 -7.42 13.13 -22.82
CA ASN A 364 -6.91 14.29 -22.08
C ASN A 364 -8.01 15.05 -21.33
N ALA A 365 -9.28 14.71 -21.50
CA ALA A 365 -10.42 15.45 -20.94
C ALA A 365 -10.28 15.72 -19.45
N TYR A 366 -10.06 14.68 -18.64
CA TYR A 366 -9.89 14.80 -17.19
C TYR A 366 -8.60 15.52 -16.79
N ASN A 367 -7.51 15.36 -17.56
CA ASN A 367 -6.28 16.12 -17.32
C ASN A 367 -6.49 17.62 -17.55
N ILE A 368 -7.20 17.97 -18.64
CA ILE A 368 -7.58 19.36 -18.93
C ILE A 368 -8.49 19.88 -17.82
N PHE A 369 -9.49 19.09 -17.40
CA PHE A 369 -10.40 19.45 -16.32
C PHE A 369 -9.65 19.73 -15.02
N ASN A 370 -8.93 18.74 -14.48
CA ASN A 370 -8.20 18.83 -13.21
C ASN A 370 -7.24 20.02 -13.16
N ILE A 371 -6.50 20.26 -14.25
CA ILE A 371 -5.58 21.40 -14.36
C ILE A 371 -6.34 22.72 -14.48
N SER A 372 -7.45 22.76 -15.22
CA SER A 372 -8.29 23.97 -15.33
C SER A 372 -8.84 24.39 -13.98
N VAL A 373 -9.33 23.42 -13.20
CA VAL A 373 -9.94 23.67 -11.89
C VAL A 373 -8.92 24.27 -10.91
N ILE A 374 -7.66 23.82 -10.92
CA ILE A 374 -6.63 24.44 -10.04
C ILE A 374 -6.15 25.79 -10.58
N LEU A 375 -5.94 25.92 -11.90
CA LEU A 375 -5.35 27.12 -12.51
C LEU A 375 -6.32 28.30 -12.58
N ILE A 376 -7.62 28.07 -12.41
CA ILE A 376 -8.62 29.13 -12.40
C ILE A 376 -8.41 30.12 -11.24
N GLU A 377 -7.72 29.69 -10.19
CA GLU A 377 -7.35 30.52 -9.05
C GLU A 377 -6.14 31.44 -9.34
N SER A 378 -5.51 31.32 -10.50
CA SER A 378 -4.41 32.19 -10.96
C SER A 378 -4.82 33.66 -11.07
N ASN A 379 -3.86 34.57 -10.90
CA ASN A 379 -4.03 36.00 -11.15
C ASN A 379 -3.85 36.39 -12.64
N ASP A 380 -3.34 35.49 -13.48
CA ASP A 380 -3.21 35.70 -14.92
C ASP A 380 -4.57 35.51 -15.61
N SER A 381 -5.16 36.59 -16.11
CA SER A 381 -6.48 36.58 -16.76
C SER A 381 -6.53 35.67 -17.98
N GLU A 382 -5.44 35.58 -18.76
CA GLU A 382 -5.40 34.75 -19.96
C GLU A 382 -5.51 33.26 -19.60
N ILE A 383 -4.85 32.85 -18.51
CA ILE A 383 -4.95 31.47 -18.00
C ILE A 383 -6.38 31.22 -17.48
N VAL A 384 -6.95 32.16 -16.72
CA VAL A 384 -8.30 32.02 -16.15
C VAL A 384 -9.34 31.90 -17.26
N ASP A 385 -9.28 32.75 -18.27
CA ASP A 385 -10.22 32.72 -19.40
C ASP A 385 -10.11 31.41 -20.17
N ARG A 386 -8.87 30.93 -20.42
CA ARG A 386 -8.65 29.63 -21.06
C ARG A 386 -9.18 28.46 -20.23
N CYS A 387 -9.05 28.50 -18.90
CA CYS A 387 -9.59 27.46 -18.03
C CYS A 387 -11.13 27.44 -18.06
N ARG A 388 -11.78 28.60 -18.13
CA ARG A 388 -13.25 28.69 -18.28
C ARG A 388 -13.71 28.10 -19.60
N GLU A 389 -13.07 28.50 -20.71
CA GLU A 389 -13.34 27.95 -22.05
C GLU A 389 -13.20 26.43 -22.08
N ASN A 390 -12.14 25.90 -21.45
CA ASN A 390 -11.89 24.46 -21.40
C ASN A 390 -13.01 23.72 -20.65
N ILE A 391 -13.40 24.19 -19.46
CA ILE A 391 -14.47 23.56 -18.68
C ILE A 391 -15.80 23.59 -19.45
N GLU A 392 -16.13 24.72 -20.09
CA GLU A 392 -17.34 24.83 -20.91
C GLU A 392 -17.31 23.90 -22.12
N CYS A 393 -16.19 23.85 -22.84
CA CYS A 393 -16.03 22.97 -24.01
C CYS A 393 -16.09 21.49 -23.64
N LEU A 394 -15.54 21.10 -22.47
CA LEU A 394 -15.61 19.71 -21.99
C LEU A 394 -17.05 19.29 -21.66
N LEU A 395 -17.85 20.18 -21.06
CA LEU A 395 -19.28 19.95 -20.78
C LEU A 395 -20.10 19.89 -22.08
N GLU A 396 -19.87 20.82 -23.02
CA GLU A 396 -20.58 20.87 -24.31
C GLU A 396 -20.33 19.62 -25.17
N LYS A 397 -19.12 19.04 -25.07
CA LYS A 397 -18.75 17.81 -25.77
C LYS A 397 -19.08 16.53 -25.00
N GLU A 398 -19.75 16.64 -23.85
CA GLU A 398 -20.09 15.52 -22.97
C GLU A 398 -18.87 14.66 -22.60
N LEU A 399 -17.69 15.29 -22.49
CA LEU A 399 -16.46 14.63 -22.05
C LEU A 399 -16.31 14.63 -20.52
N ILE A 400 -17.04 15.53 -19.86
CA ILE A 400 -17.28 15.54 -18.41
C ILE A 400 -18.77 15.82 -18.19
N GLU A 401 -19.30 15.34 -17.07
CA GLU A 401 -20.68 15.55 -16.65
C GLU A 401 -20.78 16.75 -15.69
N ASN A 402 -22.00 17.26 -15.50
CA ASN A 402 -22.23 18.26 -14.46
C ASN A 402 -21.90 17.73 -13.06
N ASN A 403 -21.98 16.41 -12.84
CA ASN A 403 -21.70 15.81 -11.54
C ASN A 403 -20.22 15.95 -11.15
N ASP A 404 -19.31 15.80 -12.13
CA ASP A 404 -17.86 15.93 -11.96
C ASP A 404 -17.46 17.29 -11.37
N LEU A 405 -18.23 18.35 -11.67
CA LEU A 405 -18.01 19.68 -11.11
C LEU A 405 -18.14 19.71 -9.58
N TYR A 406 -19.01 18.88 -9.02
CA TYR A 406 -19.28 18.79 -7.58
C TYR A 406 -18.38 17.76 -6.90
N GLU A 407 -18.06 16.66 -7.57
CA GLU A 407 -17.27 15.56 -7.00
C GLU A 407 -15.85 15.97 -6.60
N ILE A 408 -15.29 17.00 -7.25
CA ILE A 408 -13.94 17.52 -6.94
C ILE A 408 -13.90 18.40 -5.67
N ILE A 409 -15.03 18.96 -5.23
CA ILE A 409 -15.08 19.91 -4.10
C ILE A 409 -14.63 19.27 -2.77
N PRO A 410 -15.10 18.07 -2.40
CA PRO A 410 -14.62 17.39 -1.20
C PRO A 410 -13.10 17.20 -1.17
N GLU A 411 -12.46 16.96 -2.31
CA GLU A 411 -11.01 16.82 -2.40
C GLU A 411 -10.30 18.15 -2.08
N PHE A 412 -10.82 19.27 -2.54
CA PHE A 412 -10.27 20.59 -2.23
C PHE A 412 -10.45 20.97 -0.77
N ASP A 413 -11.61 20.67 -0.19
CA ASP A 413 -11.89 20.91 1.23
C ASP A 413 -10.95 20.09 2.12
N LEU A 414 -10.75 18.81 1.79
CA LEU A 414 -9.83 17.90 2.47
C LEU A 414 -8.39 18.43 2.47
N HIS A 415 -7.95 18.97 1.33
CA HIS A 415 -6.60 19.50 1.16
C HIS A 415 -6.46 20.98 1.58
N HIS A 416 -7.54 21.60 2.06
CA HIS A 416 -7.60 23.02 2.41
C HIS A 416 -7.10 23.93 1.28
N VAL A 417 -7.45 23.57 0.05
CA VAL A 417 -7.16 24.35 -1.15
C VAL A 417 -8.16 25.49 -1.23
N ASN A 418 -7.70 26.68 -1.62
CA ASN A 418 -8.60 27.79 -1.88
C ASN A 418 -9.14 27.68 -3.32
N TYR A 419 -10.46 27.74 -3.50
CA TYR A 419 -11.13 27.56 -4.79
C TYR A 419 -12.29 28.57 -4.99
N ILE A 420 -12.09 29.83 -4.58
CA ILE A 420 -13.14 30.87 -4.64
C ILE A 420 -13.68 31.07 -6.06
N LYS A 421 -12.80 31.23 -7.06
CA LYS A 421 -13.21 31.47 -8.45
C LYS A 421 -13.84 30.23 -9.07
N TYR A 422 -13.35 29.04 -8.75
CA TYR A 422 -13.98 27.80 -9.19
C TYR A 422 -15.40 27.66 -8.62
N LYS A 423 -15.57 27.95 -7.32
CA LYS A 423 -16.89 27.88 -6.64
C LYS A 423 -17.92 28.80 -7.30
N GLU A 424 -17.52 29.99 -7.76
CA GLU A 424 -18.41 30.89 -8.49
C GLU A 424 -18.91 30.27 -9.81
N ILE A 425 -18.07 29.54 -10.53
CA ILE A 425 -18.43 28.86 -11.78
C ILE A 425 -19.44 27.75 -11.51
N VAL A 426 -19.17 26.91 -10.51
CA VAL A 426 -20.08 25.84 -10.09
C VAL A 426 -21.44 26.42 -9.68
N LEU A 427 -21.47 27.47 -8.85
CA LEU A 427 -22.70 28.13 -8.42
C LEU A 427 -23.48 28.73 -9.60
N ASN A 428 -22.81 29.33 -10.57
CA ASN A 428 -23.46 29.88 -11.76
C ASN A 428 -24.09 28.76 -12.61
N LYS A 429 -23.42 27.62 -12.77
CA LYS A 429 -23.98 26.46 -13.49
C LYS A 429 -25.16 25.83 -12.74
N VAL A 430 -25.09 25.70 -11.42
CA VAL A 430 -26.23 25.24 -10.57
C VAL A 430 -27.44 26.16 -10.78
N ARG A 431 -27.25 27.48 -10.71
CA ARG A 431 -28.33 28.46 -10.90
C ARG A 431 -28.95 28.39 -12.29
N ASN A 432 -28.15 28.13 -13.32
CA ASN A 432 -28.62 28.03 -14.70
C ASN A 432 -29.31 26.69 -15.01
N ASN A 433 -28.90 25.59 -14.34
CA ASN A 433 -29.49 24.25 -14.52
C ASN A 433 -30.73 24.02 -13.64
N ASN A 434 -30.84 24.69 -12.48
CA ASN A 434 -32.01 24.65 -11.61
C ASN A 434 -33.10 25.63 -12.08
N THR A 435 -33.74 25.33 -13.21
CA THR A 435 -35.01 25.95 -13.60
C THR A 435 -36.18 25.58 -12.65
N TYR A 436 -35.97 24.65 -11.71
CA TYR A 436 -36.99 24.24 -10.72
C TYR A 436 -37.09 25.13 -9.47
N PHE A 437 -36.17 26.09 -9.24
CA PHE A 437 -36.26 27.02 -8.10
C PHE A 437 -36.48 28.49 -8.49
N ASN A 438 -36.64 28.80 -9.79
CA ASN A 438 -37.16 30.09 -10.25
C ASN A 438 -38.70 30.13 -10.21
N LEU A 439 -39.29 29.73 -9.09
CA LEU A 439 -40.69 30.05 -8.78
C LEU A 439 -40.72 30.88 -7.50
N ASN A 440 -41.04 32.16 -7.72
CA ASN A 440 -41.50 33.18 -6.78
C ASN A 440 -40.46 34.08 -6.11
N ASP A 441 -39.85 34.96 -6.92
CA ASP A 441 -39.62 36.38 -6.54
C ASP A 441 -40.75 37.29 -7.07
N SER A 442 -41.93 36.73 -7.32
CA SER A 442 -43.16 37.47 -7.63
C SER A 442 -44.30 37.03 -6.72
N MET A 443 -44.11 37.19 -5.41
CA MET A 443 -45.16 37.43 -4.41
C MET A 443 -44.50 37.51 -3.03
N TYR A 444 -44.00 38.70 -2.65
CA TYR A 444 -44.44 39.50 -1.51
C TYR A 444 -43.57 40.74 -1.35
#